data_AF-A0A160PCB6-F1
#
_entry.id   AF-A0A160PCB6-F1
#
_cell.length_a   1.000
_cell.length_b   1.000
_cell.length_c   1.000
_cell.angle_alpha   90.00
_cell.angle_beta   90.00
_cell.angle_gamma   90.00
#
_symmetry.space_group_name_H-M   'P 1'
#
loop_
_entity.id
_entity.type
_entity.pdbx_description
1 polymer ?
#
loop_
_entity_poly.entity_id
_entity_poly.type
_entity_poly.pdbx_seq_one_letter_code
_entity_poly.pdbx_strand_id
1 'polypeptide(L)'
;MLDDVVKLFSSHPFWAVLIVAAVIGIGIGGFVFGRHRSGAARFGEYLKRQTDPAIKSLCDTYGLTGNEIGFDDAVRSVMGSNGPNKDIAVATLGQQYGAYLKWSSADSFDVVSLAVLALATVLFLSFLGYVLTNERMFSLYISADGGRGLLTFLFGSTTIGVILLIAVSLFWMDKNEIEERFGKSKDLLAIVIGVLGTILGFYYGTASASGDKTGPFALTITKPPPPDSQAPVSIEGFITGGAAPYTVELKASKIIPNEEYDVSKLNVKPDTKAQNFSVTLPAPSDLKPGTEAHVGYQLIAKDKANVTFTTGIGVVEFKPKP
;
A
#
# COMPACT_ATOMS: atom_id res chain seq x y z
N MET A 1 -28.10 19.97 13.19
CA MET A 1 -27.13 19.03 13.82
C MET A 1 -26.84 17.83 12.94
N LEU A 2 -27.81 16.97 12.55
CA LEU A 2 -27.52 15.87 11.61
C LEU A 2 -27.11 16.37 10.21
N ASP A 3 -27.81 17.39 9.69
CA ASP A 3 -27.49 17.97 8.36
C ASP A 3 -26.14 18.68 8.32
N ASP A 4 -25.72 19.28 9.44
CA ASP A 4 -24.41 19.93 9.56
C ASP A 4 -23.28 18.91 9.61
N VAL A 5 -23.52 17.76 10.23
CA VAL A 5 -22.60 16.62 10.21
C VAL A 5 -22.50 16.05 8.79
N VAL A 6 -23.60 15.86 8.08
CA VAL A 6 -23.55 15.36 6.69
C VAL A 6 -22.79 16.34 5.77
N LYS A 7 -22.99 17.65 5.90
CA LYS A 7 -22.22 18.67 5.15
C LYS A 7 -20.74 18.72 5.50
N LEU A 8 -20.39 18.50 6.77
CA LEU A 8 -19.00 18.41 7.21
C LEU A 8 -18.32 17.15 6.63
N PHE A 9 -19.06 16.04 6.58
CA PHE A 9 -18.58 14.78 6.01
C PHE A 9 -18.43 14.83 4.48
N SER A 10 -19.30 15.56 3.78
CA SER A 10 -19.21 15.70 2.31
C SER A 10 -18.10 16.66 1.87
N SER A 11 -17.79 17.69 2.66
CA SER A 11 -16.76 18.68 2.32
C SER A 11 -15.35 18.16 2.60
N HIS A 12 -15.17 17.35 3.64
CA HIS A 12 -13.85 16.86 4.07
C HIS A 12 -13.88 15.34 4.36
N PRO A 13 -13.99 14.49 3.32
CA PRO A 13 -14.17 13.04 3.47
C PRO A 13 -13.02 12.37 4.23
N PHE A 14 -11.80 12.91 4.14
CA PHE A 14 -10.65 12.43 4.89
C PHE A 14 -10.79 12.66 6.41
N TRP A 15 -11.25 13.83 6.84
CA TRP A 15 -11.42 14.16 8.26
C TRP A 15 -12.58 13.40 8.89
N ALA A 16 -13.66 13.24 8.14
CA ALA A 16 -14.80 12.39 8.48
C ALA A 16 -14.38 10.96 8.88
N VAL A 17 -13.57 10.36 8.02
CA VAL A 17 -13.02 9.02 8.21
C VAL A 17 -12.08 8.97 9.42
N LEU A 18 -11.24 9.99 9.62
CA LEU A 18 -10.34 10.11 10.79
C LEU A 18 -11.09 10.29 12.11
N ILE A 19 -12.24 10.98 12.08
CA ILE A 19 -13.11 11.15 13.26
C ILE A 19 -13.83 9.86 13.59
N VAL A 20 -14.37 9.14 12.58
CA VAL A 20 -14.98 7.82 12.78
C VAL A 20 -13.94 6.82 13.29
N ALA A 21 -12.74 6.85 12.74
CA ALA A 21 -11.58 6.09 13.20
C ALA A 21 -11.26 6.35 14.68
N ALA A 22 -11.20 7.63 15.08
CA ALA A 22 -10.92 8.03 16.45
C ALA A 22 -12.05 7.63 17.40
N VAL A 23 -13.32 7.80 17.01
CA VAL A 23 -14.48 7.42 17.83
C VAL A 23 -14.57 5.91 18.01
N ILE A 24 -14.31 5.12 16.96
CA ILE A 24 -14.24 3.66 17.03
C ILE A 24 -13.04 3.22 17.89
N GLY A 25 -11.87 3.86 17.72
CA GLY A 25 -10.69 3.59 18.54
C GLY A 25 -10.91 3.88 20.04
N ILE A 26 -11.58 4.99 20.37
CA ILE A 26 -11.94 5.36 21.75
C ILE A 26 -13.03 4.42 22.30
N GLY A 27 -14.01 4.03 21.48
CA GLY A 27 -15.07 3.10 21.88
C GLY A 27 -14.57 1.69 22.15
N ILE A 28 -13.69 1.16 21.28
CA ILE A 28 -13.03 -0.14 21.47
C ILE A 28 -12.07 -0.05 22.65
N GLY A 29 -11.28 1.03 22.76
CA GLY A 29 -10.41 1.27 23.91
C GLY A 29 -11.17 1.27 25.24
N GLY A 30 -12.32 1.96 25.30
CA GLY A 30 -13.19 2.02 26.47
C GLY A 30 -13.89 0.69 26.79
N PHE A 31 -14.33 -0.06 25.78
CA PHE A 31 -14.95 -1.38 25.97
C PHE A 31 -13.93 -2.41 26.47
N VAL A 32 -12.71 -2.38 25.94
CA VAL A 32 -11.62 -3.27 26.36
C VAL A 32 -11.09 -2.89 27.74
N PHE A 33 -10.92 -1.59 28.04
CA PHE A 33 -10.57 -1.13 29.40
C PHE A 33 -11.66 -1.47 30.43
N GLY A 34 -12.94 -1.39 30.05
CA GLY A 34 -14.06 -1.76 30.90
C GLY A 34 -14.05 -3.25 31.25
N ARG A 35 -13.72 -4.11 30.28
CA ARG A 35 -13.58 -5.56 30.51
C ARG A 35 -12.39 -5.89 31.42
N HIS A 36 -11.27 -5.17 31.28
CA HIS A 36 -10.09 -5.34 32.13
C HIS A 36 -10.34 -4.97 33.61
N ARG A 37 -11.15 -3.93 33.87
CA ARG A 37 -11.53 -3.56 35.26
C ARG A 37 -12.36 -4.65 35.93
N SER A 38 -13.26 -5.29 35.19
CA SER A 38 -14.03 -6.43 35.69
C SER A 38 -13.19 -7.70 35.86
N GLY A 39 -12.19 -7.91 35.00
CA GLY A 39 -11.23 -9.01 35.10
C GLY A 39 -10.31 -8.88 36.31
N ALA A 40 -9.76 -7.70 36.57
CA ALA A 40 -8.92 -7.44 37.74
C ALA A 40 -9.70 -7.62 39.07
N ALA A 41 -10.96 -7.18 39.12
CA ALA A 41 -11.82 -7.39 40.28
C ALA A 41 -12.16 -8.88 40.52
N ARG A 42 -12.50 -9.61 39.45
CA ARG A 42 -12.74 -11.06 39.51
C ARG A 42 -11.49 -11.86 39.82
N PHE A 43 -10.32 -11.42 39.34
CA PHE A 43 -9.03 -12.02 39.66
C PHE A 43 -8.63 -11.74 41.10
N GLY A 44 -8.90 -10.53 41.61
CA GLY A 44 -8.77 -10.22 43.03
C GLY A 44 -9.61 -11.16 43.90
N GLU A 45 -10.87 -11.42 43.53
CA GLU A 45 -11.70 -12.41 44.22
C GLU A 45 -11.24 -13.86 44.04
N TYR A 46 -10.76 -14.22 42.85
CA TYR A 46 -10.26 -15.57 42.57
C TYR A 46 -8.97 -15.86 43.35
N LEU A 47 -8.03 -14.92 43.34
CA LEU A 47 -6.83 -14.98 44.15
C LEU A 47 -7.23 -15.08 45.62
N LYS A 48 -8.11 -14.20 46.12
CA LYS A 48 -8.56 -14.24 47.52
C LYS A 48 -9.16 -15.60 47.90
N ARG A 49 -9.99 -16.21 47.04
CA ARG A 49 -10.55 -17.56 47.26
C ARG A 49 -9.51 -18.68 47.23
N GLN A 50 -8.46 -18.57 46.42
CA GLN A 50 -7.38 -19.56 46.32
C GLN A 50 -6.34 -19.38 47.42
N THR A 51 -6.02 -18.14 47.78
CA THR A 51 -5.02 -17.79 48.79
C THR A 51 -5.56 -17.96 50.20
N ASP A 52 -6.84 -17.66 50.47
CA ASP A 52 -7.41 -17.80 51.82
C ASP A 52 -7.19 -19.19 52.44
N PRO A 53 -7.46 -20.34 51.76
CA PRO A 53 -7.23 -21.65 52.36
C PRO A 53 -5.74 -21.98 52.52
N ALA A 54 -4.88 -21.54 51.61
CA ALA A 54 -3.42 -21.76 51.69
C ALA A 54 -2.78 -20.90 52.80
N ILE A 55 -3.18 -19.63 52.90
CA ILE A 55 -2.77 -18.70 53.95
C ILE A 55 -3.30 -19.19 55.30
N LYS A 56 -4.54 -19.68 55.37
CA LYS A 56 -5.10 -20.27 56.58
C LYS A 56 -4.33 -21.53 57.01
N SER A 57 -4.03 -22.43 56.06
CA SER A 57 -3.20 -23.62 56.32
C SER A 57 -1.80 -23.26 56.83
N LEU A 58 -1.18 -22.23 56.26
CA LEU A 58 0.13 -21.73 56.73
C LEU A 58 0.01 -21.10 58.12
N CYS A 59 -1.02 -20.28 58.36
CA CYS A 59 -1.26 -19.68 59.67
C CYS A 59 -1.49 -20.75 60.75
N ASP A 60 -2.27 -21.79 60.44
CA ASP A 60 -2.52 -22.93 61.32
C ASP A 60 -1.24 -23.76 61.57
N THR A 61 -0.39 -23.95 60.54
CA THR A 61 0.87 -24.73 60.65
C THR A 61 1.93 -24.01 61.48
N TYR A 62 1.98 -22.67 61.41
CA TYR A 62 2.99 -21.85 62.09
C TYR A 62 2.47 -21.13 63.34
N GLY A 63 1.23 -21.38 63.75
CA GLY A 63 0.62 -20.75 64.93
C GLY A 63 0.44 -19.23 64.80
N LEU A 64 0.38 -18.70 63.57
CA LEU A 64 0.23 -17.28 63.31
C LEU A 64 -1.24 -16.89 63.49
N THR A 65 -1.56 -16.20 64.57
CA THR A 65 -2.91 -15.71 64.89
C THR A 65 -3.02 -14.25 64.48
N GLY A 66 -3.40 -13.98 63.23
CA GLY A 66 -3.59 -12.61 62.74
C GLY A 66 -4.27 -12.58 61.38
N ASN A 67 -5.44 -11.93 61.30
CA ASN A 67 -6.28 -11.87 60.09
C ASN A 67 -5.73 -10.96 58.97
N GLU A 68 -4.54 -10.36 59.09
CA GLU A 68 -4.03 -9.38 58.12
C GLU A 68 -2.51 -9.43 57.95
N ILE A 69 -1.92 -10.63 57.82
CA ILE A 69 -0.52 -10.70 57.41
C ILE A 69 -0.48 -10.45 55.90
N GLY A 70 0.02 -9.28 55.50
CA GLY A 70 0.22 -8.94 54.09
C GLY A 70 1.15 -9.95 53.41
N PHE A 71 0.95 -10.17 52.11
CA PHE A 71 1.75 -11.13 51.32
C PHE A 71 3.26 -10.91 51.48
N ASP A 72 3.72 -9.66 51.57
CA ASP A 72 5.13 -9.32 51.76
C ASP A 72 5.70 -9.79 53.11
N ASP A 73 4.90 -9.76 54.18
CA ASP A 73 5.31 -10.24 55.50
C ASP A 73 5.33 -11.77 55.56
N ALA A 74 4.38 -12.42 54.87
CA ALA A 74 4.38 -13.87 54.71
C ALA A 74 5.62 -14.35 53.93
N VAL A 75 6.00 -13.64 52.85
CA VAL A 75 7.21 -13.95 52.07
C VAL A 75 8.48 -13.73 52.90
N ARG A 76 8.58 -12.62 53.66
CA ARG A 76 9.72 -12.39 54.57
C ARG A 76 9.85 -13.45 55.66
N SER A 77 8.73 -13.86 56.26
CA SER A 77 8.67 -14.93 57.26
C SER A 77 9.17 -16.26 56.70
N VAL A 78 8.69 -16.63 55.50
CA VAL A 78 9.14 -17.85 54.81
C VAL A 78 10.62 -17.79 54.46
N MET A 79 11.13 -16.65 54.00
CA MET A 79 12.55 -16.52 53.63
C MET A 79 13.50 -16.53 54.83
N GLY A 80 13.05 -16.08 56.00
CA GLY A 80 13.79 -16.11 57.27
C GLY A 80 13.78 -17.45 58.00
N SER A 81 12.88 -18.36 57.63
CA SER A 81 12.80 -19.72 58.18
C SER A 81 13.94 -20.61 57.66
N ASN A 82 14.62 -21.31 58.57
CA ASN A 82 15.71 -22.27 58.27
C ASN A 82 15.32 -23.72 58.61
N GLY A 83 14.09 -24.12 58.24
CA GLY A 83 13.57 -25.47 58.48
C GLY A 83 13.07 -26.17 57.21
N PRO A 84 12.77 -27.48 57.28
CA PRO A 84 12.25 -28.27 56.15
C PRO A 84 10.95 -27.73 55.55
N ASN A 85 10.23 -26.89 56.28
CA ASN A 85 9.01 -26.25 55.80
C ASN A 85 9.29 -25.05 54.85
N LYS A 86 10.55 -24.59 54.75
CA LYS A 86 10.97 -23.54 53.82
C LYS A 86 10.79 -23.99 52.37
N ASP A 87 11.21 -25.20 52.04
CA ASP A 87 11.17 -25.72 50.68
C ASP A 87 9.73 -25.87 50.18
N ILE A 88 8.82 -26.29 51.07
CA ILE A 88 7.38 -26.39 50.77
C ILE A 88 6.80 -24.99 50.51
N ALA A 89 7.09 -24.02 51.39
CA ALA A 89 6.56 -22.67 51.26
C ALA A 89 7.12 -21.93 50.02
N VAL A 90 8.40 -22.13 49.69
CA VAL A 90 9.01 -21.60 48.45
C VAL A 90 8.40 -22.26 47.22
N ALA A 91 8.15 -23.57 47.25
CA ALA A 91 7.47 -24.27 46.15
C ALA A 91 6.04 -23.78 45.93
N THR A 92 5.27 -23.55 47.00
CA THR A 92 3.90 -23.02 46.91
C THR A 92 3.89 -21.57 46.39
N LEU A 93 4.79 -20.72 46.87
CA LEU A 93 4.94 -19.35 46.36
C LEU A 93 5.37 -19.34 44.89
N GLY A 94 6.28 -20.24 44.50
CA GLY A 94 6.70 -20.41 43.12
C GLY A 94 5.56 -20.81 42.19
N GLN A 95 4.66 -21.71 42.62
CA GLN A 95 3.48 -22.06 41.84
C GLN A 95 2.49 -20.89 41.69
N GLN A 96 2.25 -20.12 42.76
CA GLN A 96 1.36 -18.96 42.70
C GLN A 96 1.94 -17.84 41.82
N TYR A 97 3.24 -17.56 41.93
CA TYR A 97 3.92 -16.57 41.10
C TYR A 97 3.95 -17.01 39.62
N GLY A 98 4.14 -18.30 39.36
CA GLY A 98 4.03 -18.88 38.02
C GLY A 98 2.64 -18.73 37.41
N ALA A 99 1.58 -18.91 38.20
CA ALA A 99 0.20 -18.69 37.76
C ALA A 99 -0.08 -17.20 37.49
N TYR A 100 0.43 -16.30 38.32
CA TYR A 100 0.31 -14.85 38.13
C TYR A 100 1.04 -14.38 36.86
N LEU A 101 2.29 -14.81 36.65
CA LEU A 101 3.05 -14.47 35.44
C LEU A 101 2.34 -14.98 34.19
N LYS A 102 1.87 -16.23 34.20
CA LYS A 102 1.12 -16.84 33.09
C LYS A 102 -0.16 -16.06 32.78
N TRP A 103 -0.90 -15.63 33.80
CA TRP A 103 -2.09 -14.79 33.63
C TRP A 103 -1.74 -13.39 33.07
N SER A 104 -0.75 -12.71 33.64
CA SER A 104 -0.35 -11.37 33.19
C SER A 104 0.18 -11.35 31.74
N SER A 105 0.86 -12.42 31.33
CA SER A 105 1.37 -12.59 29.96
C SER A 105 0.31 -13.03 28.95
N ALA A 106 -0.81 -13.60 29.39
CA ALA A 106 -1.86 -14.06 28.49
C ALA A 106 -2.83 -12.93 28.10
N ASP A 107 -3.19 -12.06 29.04
CA ASP A 107 -4.25 -11.06 28.81
C ASP A 107 -3.75 -9.76 28.15
N SER A 108 -2.48 -9.38 28.34
CA SER A 108 -1.95 -8.09 27.88
C SER A 108 -1.59 -8.05 26.39
N PHE A 109 -1.14 -9.17 25.81
CA PHE A 109 -0.84 -9.25 24.38
C PHE A 109 -2.09 -9.26 23.50
N ASP A 110 -3.21 -9.83 23.97
CA ASP A 110 -4.46 -9.89 23.21
C ASP A 110 -5.09 -8.49 23.05
N VAL A 111 -5.01 -7.64 24.07
CA VAL A 111 -5.56 -6.28 24.00
C VAL A 111 -4.76 -5.39 23.05
N VAL A 112 -3.43 -5.42 23.14
CA VAL A 112 -2.56 -4.60 22.29
C VAL A 112 -2.67 -5.04 20.82
N SER A 113 -2.67 -6.35 20.58
CA SER A 113 -2.79 -6.89 19.21
C SER A 113 -4.15 -6.57 18.59
N LEU A 114 -5.25 -6.69 19.34
CA LEU A 114 -6.59 -6.33 18.87
C LEU A 114 -6.72 -4.82 18.59
N ALA A 115 -6.10 -3.97 19.41
CA ALA A 115 -6.07 -2.52 19.18
C ALA A 115 -5.27 -2.16 17.91
N VAL A 116 -4.10 -2.77 17.70
CA VAL A 116 -3.30 -2.58 16.48
C VAL A 116 -4.06 -3.04 15.24
N LEU A 117 -4.73 -4.19 15.33
CA LEU A 117 -5.53 -4.74 14.25
C LEU A 117 -6.73 -3.85 13.89
N ALA A 118 -7.46 -3.37 14.91
CA ALA A 118 -8.57 -2.44 14.71
C ALA A 118 -8.09 -1.14 14.03
N LEU A 119 -6.96 -0.59 14.48
CA LEU A 119 -6.34 0.57 13.87
C LEU A 119 -5.96 0.30 12.40
N ALA A 120 -5.35 -0.85 12.11
CA ALA A 120 -4.99 -1.24 10.76
C ALA A 120 -6.22 -1.39 9.84
N THR A 121 -7.30 -2.01 10.31
CA THR A 121 -8.57 -2.12 9.56
C THR A 121 -9.16 -0.76 9.26
N VAL A 122 -9.18 0.13 10.25
CA VAL A 122 -9.69 1.49 10.11
C VAL A 122 -8.85 2.28 9.10
N LEU A 123 -7.52 2.25 9.19
CA LEU A 123 -6.62 2.91 8.24
C LEU A 123 -6.79 2.35 6.82
N PHE A 124 -6.96 1.04 6.68
CA PHE A 124 -7.19 0.40 5.39
C PHE A 124 -8.51 0.85 4.75
N LEU A 125 -9.62 0.84 5.50
CA LEU A 125 -10.92 1.32 5.01
C LEU A 125 -10.87 2.82 4.69
N SER A 126 -10.12 3.58 5.47
CA SER A 126 -9.89 5.01 5.25
C SER A 126 -9.20 5.28 3.92
N PHE A 127 -8.10 4.55 3.69
CA PHE A 127 -7.34 4.60 2.44
C PHE A 127 -8.19 4.16 1.26
N LEU A 128 -8.93 3.06 1.39
CA LEU A 128 -9.80 2.55 0.34
C LEU A 128 -10.90 3.57 -0.03
N GLY A 129 -11.56 4.16 0.97
CA GLY A 129 -12.55 5.22 0.76
C GLY A 129 -11.96 6.46 0.09
N TYR A 130 -10.75 6.86 0.47
CA TYR A 130 -10.04 7.98 -0.17
C TYR A 130 -9.72 7.69 -1.64
N VAL A 131 -9.23 6.50 -1.97
CA VAL A 131 -8.92 6.13 -3.36
C VAL A 131 -10.19 6.08 -4.21
N LEU A 132 -11.30 5.54 -3.67
CA LEU A 132 -12.58 5.42 -4.39
C LEU A 132 -13.30 6.76 -4.60
N THR A 133 -13.10 7.73 -3.72
CA THR A 133 -13.76 9.05 -3.81
C THR A 133 -12.96 10.08 -4.61
N ASN A 134 -11.68 9.84 -4.87
CA ASN A 134 -10.82 10.78 -5.57
C ASN A 134 -10.84 10.54 -7.09
N GLU A 135 -11.60 11.36 -7.82
CA GLU A 135 -11.76 11.26 -9.28
C GLU A 135 -10.42 11.26 -10.03
N ARG A 136 -9.42 12.02 -9.56
CA ARG A 136 -8.09 12.05 -10.18
C ARG A 136 -7.40 10.70 -10.08
N MET A 137 -7.43 10.08 -8.90
CA MET A 137 -6.82 8.76 -8.70
C MET A 137 -7.54 7.70 -9.53
N PHE A 138 -8.88 7.71 -9.51
CA PHE A 138 -9.68 6.81 -10.31
C PHE A 138 -9.40 6.96 -11.81
N SER A 139 -9.28 8.20 -12.31
CA SER A 139 -8.95 8.47 -13.71
C SER A 139 -7.55 7.99 -14.11
N LEU A 140 -6.56 8.07 -13.20
CA LEU A 140 -5.21 7.57 -13.41
C LEU A 140 -5.18 6.03 -13.52
N TYR A 141 -5.99 5.33 -12.73
CA TYR A 141 -6.08 3.86 -12.79
C TYR A 141 -6.85 3.35 -14.02
N ILE A 142 -7.80 4.14 -14.55
CA ILE A 142 -8.53 3.83 -15.79
C ILE A 142 -7.67 4.12 -17.03
N SER A 143 -6.90 5.21 -17.03
CA SER A 143 -6.06 5.61 -18.18
C SER A 143 -4.77 4.80 -18.30
N ALA A 144 -4.37 4.06 -17.27
CA ALA A 144 -3.30 3.08 -17.32
C ALA A 144 -3.69 1.87 -18.20
N ASP A 145 -3.46 2.01 -19.50
CA ASP A 145 -3.28 0.92 -20.47
C ASP A 145 -4.33 -0.20 -20.38
N GLY A 146 -5.60 0.19 -20.48
CA GLY A 146 -6.73 -0.74 -20.63
C GLY A 146 -7.33 -1.30 -19.33
N GLY A 147 -7.18 -0.61 -18.19
CA GLY A 147 -7.77 -1.02 -16.91
C GLY A 147 -6.92 -1.98 -16.09
N ARG A 148 -5.66 -2.21 -16.51
CA ARG A 148 -4.76 -3.14 -15.83
C ARG A 148 -4.40 -2.66 -14.43
N GLY A 149 -4.13 -1.37 -14.27
CA GLY A 149 -3.83 -0.77 -12.96
C GLY A 149 -5.01 -0.90 -11.99
N LEU A 150 -6.24 -0.71 -12.48
CA LEU A 150 -7.45 -0.86 -11.69
C LEU A 150 -7.63 -2.30 -11.19
N LEU A 151 -7.41 -3.29 -12.06
CA LEU A 151 -7.55 -4.69 -11.70
C LEU A 151 -6.51 -5.10 -10.65
N THR A 152 -5.24 -4.72 -10.82
CA THR A 152 -4.19 -4.98 -9.80
C THR A 152 -4.53 -4.33 -8.46
N PHE A 153 -5.02 -3.09 -8.49
CA PHE A 153 -5.42 -2.38 -7.28
C PHE A 153 -6.59 -3.07 -6.56
N LEU A 154 -7.62 -3.49 -7.30
CA LEU A 154 -8.80 -4.15 -6.74
C LEU A 154 -8.43 -5.50 -6.12
N PHE A 155 -7.55 -6.26 -6.77
CA PHE A 155 -7.06 -7.53 -6.23
C PHE A 155 -6.19 -7.31 -4.99
N GLY A 156 -5.20 -6.42 -5.06
CA GLY A 156 -4.32 -6.13 -3.92
C GLY A 156 -5.10 -5.66 -2.70
N SER A 157 -6.05 -4.74 -2.88
CA SER A 157 -6.94 -4.29 -1.80
C SER A 157 -7.83 -5.41 -1.28
N THR A 158 -8.44 -6.23 -2.14
CA THR A 158 -9.25 -7.38 -1.71
C THR A 158 -8.44 -8.39 -0.89
N THR A 159 -7.22 -8.73 -1.33
CA THR A 159 -6.33 -9.64 -0.61
C THR A 159 -5.97 -9.11 0.77
N ILE A 160 -5.61 -7.82 0.88
CA ILE A 160 -5.35 -7.18 2.19
C ILE A 160 -6.59 -7.23 3.08
N GLY A 161 -7.77 -6.95 2.53
CA GLY A 161 -9.03 -7.01 3.27
C GLY A 161 -9.34 -8.41 3.81
N VAL A 162 -9.15 -9.44 2.99
CA VAL A 162 -9.34 -10.85 3.41
C VAL A 162 -8.35 -11.25 4.50
N ILE A 163 -7.07 -10.87 4.37
CA ILE A 163 -6.06 -11.15 5.40
C ILE A 163 -6.43 -10.49 6.72
N LEU A 164 -6.88 -9.23 6.69
CA LEU A 164 -7.35 -8.53 7.89
C LEU A 164 -8.56 -9.22 8.52
N LEU A 165 -9.54 -9.67 7.72
CA LEU A 165 -10.70 -10.42 8.22
C LEU A 165 -10.30 -11.76 8.87
N ILE A 166 -9.37 -12.49 8.27
CA ILE A 166 -8.85 -13.74 8.84
C ILE A 166 -8.14 -13.46 10.16
N ALA A 167 -7.28 -12.42 10.19
CA ALA A 167 -6.57 -12.02 11.41
C ALA A 167 -7.56 -11.65 12.52
N VAL A 168 -8.61 -10.89 12.21
CA VAL A 168 -9.69 -10.55 13.15
C VAL A 168 -10.40 -11.80 13.66
N SER A 169 -10.72 -12.74 12.75
CA SER A 169 -11.41 -13.99 13.11
C SER A 169 -10.57 -14.87 14.04
N LEU A 170 -9.24 -14.86 13.92
CA LEU A 170 -8.35 -15.66 14.77
C LEU A 170 -8.39 -15.21 16.24
N PHE A 171 -8.57 -13.91 16.49
CA PHE A 171 -8.67 -13.39 17.86
C PHE A 171 -9.99 -13.74 18.56
N TRP A 172 -11.05 -14.06 17.79
CA TRP A 172 -12.36 -14.41 18.35
C TRP A 172 -12.55 -15.89 18.62
N MET A 173 -11.59 -16.74 18.23
CA MET A 173 -11.72 -18.19 18.25
C MET A 173 -11.01 -18.83 19.45
N ASP A 174 -11.60 -19.87 20.02
CA ASP A 174 -10.95 -20.67 21.06
C ASP A 174 -9.76 -21.45 20.49
N LYS A 175 -8.67 -21.53 21.27
CA LYS A 175 -7.39 -22.14 20.85
C LYS A 175 -7.52 -23.56 20.30
N ASN A 176 -8.53 -24.31 20.75
CA ASN A 176 -8.77 -25.69 20.33
C ASN A 176 -9.41 -25.80 18.93
N GLU A 177 -10.08 -24.74 18.45
CA GLU A 177 -10.72 -24.70 17.12
C GLU A 177 -9.90 -23.94 16.08
N ILE A 178 -8.89 -23.18 16.51
CA ILE A 178 -8.05 -22.35 15.63
C ILE A 178 -7.39 -23.20 14.55
N GLU A 179 -6.79 -24.34 14.91
CA GLU A 179 -5.97 -25.12 13.99
C GLU A 179 -6.82 -25.71 12.83
N GLU A 180 -7.99 -26.25 13.16
CA GLU A 180 -8.91 -26.83 12.16
C GLU A 180 -9.49 -25.74 11.24
N ARG A 181 -9.98 -24.64 11.81
CA ARG A 181 -10.61 -23.57 11.02
C ARG A 181 -9.59 -22.78 10.21
N PHE A 182 -8.40 -22.52 10.75
CA PHE A 182 -7.31 -21.89 10.02
C PHE A 182 -6.82 -22.76 8.86
N GLY A 183 -6.75 -24.08 9.07
CA GLY A 183 -6.48 -25.03 7.98
C GLY A 183 -7.49 -24.89 6.84
N LYS A 184 -8.79 -24.93 7.15
CA LYS A 184 -9.86 -24.74 6.15
C LYS A 184 -9.81 -23.38 5.46
N SER A 185 -9.52 -22.30 6.20
CA SER A 185 -9.38 -20.96 5.63
C SER A 185 -8.18 -20.85 4.70
N LYS A 186 -7.06 -21.50 5.03
CA LYS A 186 -5.87 -21.55 4.18
C LYS A 186 -6.15 -22.28 2.86
N ASP A 187 -6.86 -23.40 2.92
CA ASP A 187 -7.24 -24.16 1.73
C ASP A 187 -8.16 -23.35 0.82
N LEU A 188 -9.16 -22.67 1.40
CA LEU A 188 -10.04 -21.76 0.65
C LEU A 188 -9.25 -20.60 0.03
N LEU A 189 -8.33 -20.00 0.78
CA LEU A 189 -7.48 -18.91 0.28
C LEU A 189 -6.60 -19.38 -0.89
N ALA A 190 -6.06 -20.60 -0.82
CA ALA A 190 -5.27 -21.18 -1.90
C ALA A 190 -6.09 -21.37 -3.18
N ILE A 191 -7.34 -21.86 -3.07
CA ILE A 191 -8.27 -21.99 -4.20
C ILE A 191 -8.57 -20.62 -4.81
N VAL A 192 -8.87 -19.62 -3.97
CA VAL A 192 -9.14 -18.25 -4.42
C VAL A 192 -7.92 -17.69 -5.14
N ILE A 193 -6.71 -17.79 -4.58
CA ILE A 193 -5.47 -17.34 -5.23
C ILE A 193 -5.26 -18.05 -6.57
N GLY A 194 -5.58 -19.35 -6.67
CA GLY A 194 -5.52 -20.10 -7.92
C GLY A 194 -6.44 -19.54 -9.00
N VAL A 195 -7.73 -19.34 -8.69
CA VAL A 195 -8.72 -18.76 -9.62
C VAL A 195 -8.36 -17.31 -9.97
N LEU A 196 -7.92 -16.52 -9.00
CA LEU A 196 -7.47 -15.15 -9.22
C LEU A 196 -6.23 -15.11 -10.12
N GLY A 197 -5.28 -16.00 -9.90
CA GLY A 197 -4.06 -16.13 -10.72
C GLY A 197 -4.35 -16.50 -12.17
N THR A 198 -5.34 -17.37 -12.42
CA THR A 198 -5.76 -17.69 -13.79
C THR A 198 -6.47 -16.53 -14.46
N ILE A 199 -7.37 -15.82 -13.78
CA ILE A 199 -8.03 -14.61 -14.31
C ILE A 199 -6.98 -13.54 -14.64
N LEU A 200 -6.02 -13.29 -13.75
CA LEU A 200 -4.92 -12.37 -14.00
C LEU A 200 -4.07 -12.84 -15.19
N GLY A 201 -3.72 -14.12 -15.24
CA GLY A 201 -2.97 -14.72 -16.35
C GLY A 201 -3.68 -14.56 -17.70
N PHE A 202 -4.99 -14.80 -17.75
CA PHE A 202 -5.80 -14.55 -18.95
C PHE A 202 -5.84 -13.07 -19.29
N TYR A 203 -6.02 -12.19 -18.32
CA TYR A 203 -6.13 -10.76 -18.56
C TYR A 203 -4.82 -10.14 -19.07
N TYR A 204 -3.67 -10.50 -18.50
CA TYR A 204 -2.35 -10.07 -19.00
C TYR A 204 -1.91 -10.82 -20.27
N GLY A 205 -2.29 -12.10 -20.41
CA GLY A 205 -1.98 -12.92 -21.59
C GLY A 205 -2.80 -12.53 -22.82
N THR A 206 -4.10 -12.25 -22.67
CA THR A 206 -4.97 -11.80 -23.78
C THR A 206 -4.65 -10.39 -24.21
N ALA A 207 -4.22 -9.52 -23.30
CA ALA A 207 -3.78 -8.18 -23.68
C ALA A 207 -2.42 -8.19 -24.42
N SER A 208 -1.78 -9.36 -24.57
CA SER A 208 -0.67 -9.61 -25.51
C SER A 208 -1.11 -10.41 -26.76
N ALA A 209 -2.24 -11.13 -26.70
CA ALA A 209 -2.73 -12.04 -27.75
C ALA A 209 -3.85 -11.46 -28.62
N SER A 210 -4.60 -10.46 -28.13
CA SER A 210 -5.40 -9.56 -28.95
C SER A 210 -4.43 -8.78 -29.83
N GLY A 211 -4.15 -9.33 -31.01
CA GLY A 211 -3.26 -8.78 -32.02
C GLY A 211 -3.74 -7.46 -32.63
N ASP A 212 -4.24 -6.53 -31.82
CA ASP A 212 -3.90 -5.15 -32.09
C ASP A 212 -2.39 -5.09 -31.99
N LYS A 213 -1.76 -4.80 -33.12
CA LYS A 213 -0.32 -4.62 -33.25
C LYS A 213 0.19 -3.46 -32.40
N THR A 214 -0.52 -2.97 -31.39
CA THR A 214 -0.04 -2.16 -30.27
C THR A 214 0.85 -2.99 -29.35
N GLY A 215 1.97 -3.50 -29.88
CA GLY A 215 3.18 -3.50 -29.06
C GLY A 215 3.45 -2.06 -28.60
N PRO A 216 4.22 -1.84 -27.51
CA PRO A 216 4.55 -0.49 -27.07
C PRO A 216 5.06 0.30 -28.28
N PHE A 217 4.32 1.34 -28.63
CA PHE A 217 4.67 2.24 -29.71
C PHE A 217 5.88 3.04 -29.25
N ALA A 218 7.07 2.55 -29.61
CA ALA A 218 8.32 3.16 -29.23
C ALA A 218 8.85 3.92 -30.43
N LEU A 219 8.97 5.24 -30.25
CA LEU A 219 9.66 6.11 -31.17
C LEU A 219 11.11 6.23 -30.69
N THR A 220 11.99 5.45 -31.28
CA THR A 220 13.42 5.60 -30.98
C THR A 220 14.01 6.60 -31.95
N ILE A 221 14.58 7.67 -31.43
CA ILE A 221 15.28 8.67 -32.23
C ILE A 221 16.76 8.31 -32.22
N THR A 222 17.32 8.03 -33.39
CA THR A 222 18.77 7.92 -33.54
C THR A 222 19.32 9.34 -33.51
N LYS A 223 20.14 9.65 -32.50
CA LYS A 223 20.76 10.98 -32.37
C LYS A 223 21.54 11.29 -33.66
N PRO A 224 21.23 12.38 -34.38
CA PRO A 224 21.97 12.74 -35.57
C PRO A 224 23.42 13.10 -35.19
N PRO A 225 24.40 12.84 -36.08
CA PRO A 225 25.76 13.34 -35.89
C PRO A 225 25.73 14.87 -35.74
N PRO A 226 26.63 15.46 -34.94
CA PRO A 226 26.68 16.90 -34.75
C PRO A 226 26.79 17.59 -36.12
N PRO A 227 25.86 18.49 -36.49
CA PRO A 227 25.89 19.12 -37.79
C PRO A 227 27.09 20.07 -37.87
N ASP A 228 27.93 19.90 -38.89
CA ASP A 228 29.17 20.70 -39.04
C ASP A 228 28.93 22.17 -39.43
N SER A 229 27.73 22.56 -39.86
CA SER A 229 27.44 23.97 -40.23
C SER A 229 26.04 24.06 -40.80
N GLN A 230 25.12 24.87 -40.22
CA GLN A 230 23.82 25.35 -40.79
C GLN A 230 23.04 24.38 -41.72
N ALA A 231 23.32 23.09 -41.64
CA ALA A 231 22.85 22.09 -42.57
C ALA A 231 21.56 21.53 -41.99
N PRO A 232 20.60 21.18 -42.84
CA PRO A 232 19.42 20.48 -42.38
C PRO A 232 19.82 19.21 -41.61
N VAL A 233 19.22 19.00 -40.44
CA VAL A 233 19.50 17.83 -39.59
C VAL A 233 18.45 16.76 -39.85
N SER A 234 18.89 15.56 -40.23
CA SER A 234 17.97 14.44 -40.44
C SER A 234 17.70 13.72 -39.12
N ILE A 235 16.45 13.74 -38.66
CA ILE A 235 16.00 12.91 -37.55
C ILE A 235 15.52 11.58 -38.12
N GLU A 236 16.23 10.52 -37.78
CA GLU A 236 15.82 9.16 -38.08
C GLU A 236 15.16 8.54 -36.86
N GLY A 237 14.13 7.76 -37.11
CA GLY A 237 13.58 6.90 -36.08
C GLY A 237 12.86 5.71 -36.67
N PHE A 238 12.46 4.82 -35.79
CA PHE A 238 11.62 3.69 -36.14
C PHE A 238 10.38 3.65 -35.24
N ILE A 239 9.29 3.18 -35.83
CA ILE A 239 7.99 2.98 -35.24
C ILE A 239 7.81 1.48 -35.01
N THR A 240 7.71 1.06 -33.75
CA THR A 240 7.29 -0.31 -33.41
C THR A 240 5.79 -0.35 -33.14
N GLY A 241 5.08 -1.32 -33.71
CA GLY A 241 3.64 -1.48 -33.47
C GLY A 241 2.74 -0.50 -34.23
N GLY A 242 1.43 -0.59 -33.98
CA GLY A 242 0.36 0.06 -34.73
C GLY A 242 0.00 -0.63 -36.05
N ALA A 243 -1.02 -0.10 -36.73
CA ALA A 243 -1.42 -0.53 -38.07
C ALA A 243 -1.01 0.54 -39.10
N ALA A 244 -0.10 0.17 -40.00
CA ALA A 244 0.22 0.99 -41.17
C ALA A 244 -1.03 1.28 -42.01
N PRO A 245 -1.11 2.42 -42.72
CA PRO A 245 -0.07 3.46 -42.86
C PRO A 245 0.04 4.39 -41.63
N TYR A 246 1.25 4.91 -41.39
CA TYR A 246 1.52 5.89 -40.34
C TYR A 246 1.64 7.31 -40.91
N THR A 247 1.16 8.29 -40.16
CA THR A 247 1.38 9.72 -40.41
C THR A 247 2.28 10.26 -39.30
N VAL A 248 3.44 10.81 -39.65
CA VAL A 248 4.37 11.42 -38.68
C VAL A 248 4.33 12.93 -38.86
N GLU A 249 4.04 13.64 -37.78
CA GLU A 249 3.98 15.09 -37.69
C GLU A 249 5.13 15.56 -36.79
N LEU A 250 6.00 16.43 -37.32
CA LEU A 250 7.09 17.05 -36.58
C LEU A 250 6.67 18.45 -36.17
N LYS A 251 6.61 18.69 -34.85
CA LYS A 251 6.54 20.04 -34.28
C LYS A 251 7.91 20.39 -33.73
N ALA A 252 8.40 21.60 -33.99
CA ALA A 252 9.68 22.07 -33.50
C ALA A 252 9.46 23.43 -32.85
N SER A 253 10.17 23.69 -31.76
CA SER A 253 10.14 24.95 -31.05
C SER A 253 11.57 25.39 -30.74
N LYS A 254 11.83 26.68 -30.88
CA LYS A 254 13.14 27.26 -30.54
C LYS A 254 13.22 27.38 -29.03
N ILE A 255 14.27 26.84 -28.39
CA ILE A 255 14.48 26.92 -26.93
C ILE A 255 15.28 28.20 -26.60
N ILE A 256 14.86 29.33 -27.16
CA ILE A 256 15.36 30.69 -26.90
C ILE A 256 14.09 31.53 -26.67
N PRO A 257 13.99 32.40 -25.64
CA PRO A 257 12.74 32.61 -24.92
C PRO A 257 11.61 33.16 -25.79
N ASN A 258 10.54 32.36 -25.93
CA ASN A 258 9.19 32.72 -26.35
C ASN A 258 8.93 33.03 -27.84
N GLU A 259 9.76 32.59 -28.78
CA GLU A 259 9.38 32.56 -30.20
C GLU A 259 8.99 31.13 -30.62
N GLU A 260 7.67 30.89 -30.69
CA GLU A 260 7.11 29.65 -31.22
C GLU A 260 7.30 29.63 -32.74
N TYR A 261 8.25 28.82 -33.21
CA TYR A 261 8.43 28.62 -34.64
C TYR A 261 7.40 27.60 -35.11
N ASP A 262 6.36 28.06 -35.79
CA ASP A 262 5.31 27.18 -36.27
C ASP A 262 5.78 26.38 -37.50
N VAL A 263 6.44 25.24 -37.26
CA VAL A 263 6.78 24.26 -38.32
C VAL A 263 5.61 23.34 -38.67
N SER A 264 4.35 23.72 -38.39
CA SER A 264 3.12 22.93 -38.60
C SER A 264 2.85 22.44 -40.04
N LYS A 265 3.80 22.52 -40.97
CA LYS A 265 3.65 22.07 -42.35
C LYS A 265 4.82 21.29 -42.93
N LEU A 266 5.71 20.71 -42.11
CA LEU A 266 6.56 19.61 -42.60
C LEU A 266 5.73 18.32 -42.63
N ASN A 267 4.84 18.23 -43.63
CA ASN A 267 4.16 16.98 -43.99
C ASN A 267 5.18 16.05 -44.64
N VAL A 268 6.04 15.44 -43.83
CA VAL A 268 6.80 14.29 -44.29
C VAL A 268 5.81 13.13 -44.30
N LYS A 269 5.37 12.73 -45.50
CA LYS A 269 4.72 11.45 -45.69
C LYS A 269 5.83 10.39 -45.74
N PRO A 270 6.14 9.67 -44.64
CA PRO A 270 7.03 8.52 -44.74
C PRO A 270 6.45 7.53 -45.75
N ASP A 271 7.31 6.89 -46.52
CA ASP A 271 6.90 5.86 -47.47
C ASP A 271 6.19 4.72 -46.70
N THR A 272 4.90 4.58 -46.98
CA THR A 272 3.84 3.99 -46.14
C THR A 272 3.90 2.47 -45.92
N LYS A 273 5.08 1.86 -45.98
CA LYS A 273 5.29 0.44 -45.61
C LYS A 273 6.46 0.22 -44.65
N ALA A 274 7.32 1.21 -44.44
CA ALA A 274 8.49 1.05 -43.59
C ALA A 274 8.20 1.49 -42.14
N GLN A 275 8.71 0.72 -41.18
CA GLN A 275 8.75 1.12 -39.77
C GLN A 275 9.75 2.27 -39.55
N ASN A 276 10.68 2.49 -40.48
CA ASN A 276 11.69 3.54 -40.38
C ASN A 276 11.21 4.81 -41.08
N PHE A 277 11.47 5.97 -40.47
CA PHE A 277 11.24 7.28 -41.06
C PHE A 277 12.47 8.15 -40.92
N SER A 278 12.60 9.13 -41.83
CA SER A 278 13.63 10.16 -41.78
C SER A 278 12.97 11.50 -42.07
N VAL A 279 13.06 12.42 -41.11
CA VAL A 279 12.47 13.77 -41.20
C VAL A 279 13.59 14.79 -41.09
N THR A 280 13.70 15.66 -42.08
CA THR A 280 14.72 16.72 -42.09
C THR A 280 14.21 17.96 -41.37
N LEU A 281 14.88 18.35 -40.28
CA LEU A 281 14.74 19.65 -39.64
C LEU A 281 15.56 20.70 -40.43
N PRO A 282 14.94 21.75 -40.99
CA PRO A 282 15.69 22.83 -41.62
C PRO A 282 16.49 23.59 -40.55
N ALA A 283 17.68 24.05 -40.92
CA ALA A 283 18.44 24.94 -40.05
C ALA A 283 17.70 26.29 -39.92
N PRO A 284 17.70 26.92 -38.73
CA PRO A 284 17.15 28.25 -38.56
C PRO A 284 17.90 29.25 -39.46
N SER A 285 17.17 29.97 -40.32
CA SER A 285 17.74 30.96 -41.24
C SER A 285 18.17 32.26 -40.55
N ASP A 286 17.74 32.46 -39.31
CA ASP A 286 17.95 33.64 -38.46
C ASP A 286 19.15 33.50 -37.50
N LEU A 287 19.91 32.41 -37.59
CA LEU A 287 21.09 32.15 -36.76
C LEU A 287 22.20 33.19 -37.03
N LYS A 288 22.42 34.08 -36.05
CA LYS A 288 23.54 35.03 -36.09
C LYS A 288 24.89 34.30 -35.98
N PRO A 289 25.94 34.76 -36.69
CA PRO A 289 27.30 34.24 -36.50
C PRO A 289 27.70 34.28 -35.02
N GLY A 290 28.27 33.19 -34.52
CA GLY A 290 28.73 33.08 -33.13
C GLY A 290 27.65 32.80 -32.08
N THR A 291 26.38 32.54 -32.46
CA THR A 291 25.30 32.18 -31.52
C THR A 291 24.92 30.70 -31.69
N GLU A 292 24.92 29.94 -30.60
CA GLU A 292 24.40 28.56 -30.58
C GLU A 292 22.86 28.59 -30.54
N ALA A 293 22.20 27.71 -31.30
CA ALA A 293 20.76 27.54 -31.23
C ALA A 293 20.38 26.12 -30.81
N HIS A 294 19.48 26.03 -29.83
CA HIS A 294 18.84 24.79 -29.42
C HIS A 294 17.42 24.75 -29.97
N VAL A 295 17.13 23.75 -30.79
CA VAL A 295 15.78 23.51 -31.33
C VAL A 295 15.22 22.28 -30.66
N GLY A 296 14.20 22.48 -29.83
CA GLY A 296 13.38 21.41 -29.29
C GLY A 296 12.49 20.88 -30.39
N TYR A 297 12.26 19.57 -30.42
CA TYR A 297 11.31 18.98 -31.33
C TYR A 297 10.44 17.94 -30.63
N GLN A 298 9.23 17.82 -31.14
CA GLN A 298 8.16 16.95 -30.71
C GLN A 298 7.68 16.18 -31.95
N LEU A 299 7.95 14.88 -31.98
CA LEU A 299 7.43 13.99 -33.03
C LEU A 299 6.13 13.36 -32.56
N ILE A 300 5.08 13.51 -33.37
CA ILE A 300 3.75 12.96 -33.13
C ILE A 300 3.45 11.97 -34.24
N ALA A 301 3.20 10.71 -33.90
CA ALA A 301 2.77 9.72 -34.87
C ALA A 301 1.28 9.42 -34.72
N LYS A 302 0.61 9.23 -35.87
CA LYS A 302 -0.79 8.83 -35.97
C LYS A 302 -0.90 7.58 -36.82
N ASP A 303 -1.71 6.64 -36.41
CA ASP A 303 -1.98 5.43 -37.17
C ASP A 303 -3.14 5.61 -38.16
N LYS A 304 -3.53 4.53 -38.85
CA LYS A 304 -4.67 4.53 -39.79
C LYS A 304 -6.00 4.95 -39.12
N ALA A 305 -6.17 4.68 -37.83
CA ALA A 305 -7.36 5.07 -37.08
C ALA A 305 -7.32 6.54 -36.63
N ASN A 306 -6.29 7.29 -37.04
CA ASN A 306 -6.04 8.67 -36.65
C ASN A 306 -5.87 8.85 -35.14
N VAL A 307 -5.55 7.76 -34.44
CA VAL A 307 -5.28 7.82 -33.02
C VAL A 307 -3.84 8.29 -32.84
N THR A 308 -3.68 9.32 -32.02
CA THR A 308 -2.38 9.96 -31.80
C THR A 308 -1.64 9.18 -30.72
N PHE A 309 -0.49 8.62 -31.08
CA PHE A 309 0.28 7.78 -30.17
C PHE A 309 1.72 8.28 -30.08
N THR A 310 2.11 8.59 -28.84
CA THR A 310 3.47 8.91 -28.43
C THR A 310 4.02 10.24 -28.93
N THR A 311 4.80 10.86 -28.05
CA THR A 311 5.56 12.06 -28.32
C THR A 311 7.04 11.74 -28.09
N GLY A 312 7.87 11.75 -29.13
CA GLY A 312 9.32 11.81 -28.93
C GLY A 312 9.74 13.26 -28.75
N ILE A 313 10.39 13.58 -27.63
CA ILE A 313 10.95 14.91 -27.37
C ILE A 313 12.47 14.82 -27.47
N GLY A 314 13.07 15.73 -28.22
CA GLY A 314 14.53 15.86 -28.26
C GLY A 314 14.96 17.31 -28.47
N VAL A 315 16.27 17.54 -28.36
CA VAL A 315 16.90 18.85 -28.59
C VAL A 315 18.04 18.65 -29.58
N VAL A 316 18.02 19.43 -30.66
CA VAL A 316 19.13 19.53 -31.62
C VAL A 316 19.89 20.81 -31.37
N GLU A 317 21.22 20.72 -31.34
CA GLU A 317 22.12 21.85 -31.20
C GLU A 317 22.70 22.22 -32.58
N PHE A 318 22.53 23.47 -32.99
CA PHE A 318 23.12 24.04 -34.20
C PHE A 318 24.29 24.93 -33.80
N LYS A 319 25.50 24.57 -34.27
CA LYS A 319 26.70 25.39 -34.08
C LYS A 319 26.91 26.34 -35.27
N PRO A 320 27.37 27.58 -35.02
CA PRO A 320 27.72 28.50 -36.08
C PRO A 320 28.93 27.97 -36.86
N LYS A 321 28.98 28.25 -38.17
CA LYS A 321 30.18 28.01 -38.97
C LYS A 321 31.31 28.92 -38.45
N PRO A 322 32.53 28.40 -38.22
CA PRO A 322 33.67 29.22 -37.83
C PRO A 322 34.05 30.26 -38.89
#